data_AF-A0A5B7DZ15-F1
#
_entry.id   AF-A0A5B7DZ15-F1
#
_cell.length_a   1.000
_cell.length_b   1.000
_cell.length_c   1.000
_cell.angle_alpha   90.00
_cell.angle_beta   90.00
_cell.angle_gamma   90.00
#
_symmetry.space_group_name_H-M   'P 1'
#
loop_
_entity.id
_entity.type
_entity.pdbx_description
1 polymer ?
#
loop_
_entity_poly.entity_id
_entity_poly.type
_entity_poly.pdbx_seq_one_letter_code
_entity_poly.pdbx_strand_id
1 'polypeptide(L)'
;MAKYVDKRLGELGAKRLFELGMGDDDANMEDDFITWKDAMWPKVCEVFGIDSQAQDINMRQYRLTVHEDYDPARLFTGEIARLNSLKVENQRPPFDAKNPFMAEVAVNRELFKGGNRNCLHIEVNIEGSRIRLPGPKFLDGYEKVDFKLSLYPNMVHITANVLKYETPTGRTNKGVCTTYMQNQRPDNDTKRHMPIFVRKSQFRLPSKPQTPVLMIGPGTGIAPFRGFIQERNLQKEEGKSVGKTVLYFGCRNKANDYLYEEELTAYRDSGLLKVRVVLSQTQVKFITVCHNHL
;
A
#
# COMPACT_ATOMS: atom_id res chain seq x y z
N MET A 1 -1.16 -20.17 0.02
CA MET A 1 -0.84 -20.52 -1.39
C MET A 1 -0.07 -21.84 -1.47
N ALA A 2 1.09 -21.97 -0.79
CA ALA A 2 1.94 -23.16 -0.87
C ALA A 2 1.21 -24.49 -0.55
N LYS A 3 0.43 -24.55 0.54
CA LYS A 3 -0.42 -25.70 0.89
C LYS A 3 -1.35 -26.16 -0.25
N TYR A 4 -1.90 -25.21 -1.01
CA TYR A 4 -2.79 -25.53 -2.14
C TYR A 4 -2.01 -26.11 -3.31
N VAL A 5 -0.86 -25.52 -3.67
CA VAL A 5 -0.01 -26.00 -4.77
C VAL A 5 0.50 -27.41 -4.46
N ASP A 6 1.04 -27.61 -3.26
CA ASP A 6 1.54 -28.90 -2.80
C ASP A 6 0.45 -29.99 -2.84
N LYS A 7 -0.73 -29.70 -2.29
CA LYS A 7 -1.89 -30.61 -2.38
C LYS A 7 -2.28 -30.89 -3.84
N ARG A 8 -2.38 -29.84 -4.67
CA ARG A 8 -2.86 -29.96 -6.04
C ARG A 8 -1.91 -30.73 -6.94
N LEU A 9 -0.60 -30.59 -6.74
CA LEU A 9 0.40 -31.38 -7.43
C LEU A 9 0.26 -32.87 -7.08
N GLY A 10 0.04 -33.20 -5.81
CA GLY A 10 -0.25 -34.57 -5.39
C GLY A 10 -1.51 -35.16 -6.04
N GLU A 11 -2.61 -34.38 -6.08
CA GLU A 11 -3.86 -34.79 -6.75
C GLU A 11 -3.68 -35.03 -8.27
N LEU A 12 -2.74 -34.33 -8.90
CA LEU A 12 -2.41 -34.48 -10.32
C LEU A 12 -1.40 -35.60 -10.60
N GLY A 13 -1.03 -36.39 -9.58
CA GLY A 13 -0.12 -37.54 -9.72
C GLY A 13 1.37 -37.20 -9.59
N ALA A 14 1.73 -35.96 -9.25
CA ALA A 14 3.12 -35.62 -8.98
C ALA A 14 3.58 -36.30 -7.67
N LYS A 15 4.82 -36.81 -7.67
CA LYS A 15 5.46 -37.36 -6.48
C LYS A 15 6.17 -36.25 -5.71
N ARG A 16 5.76 -36.02 -4.47
CA ARG A 16 6.48 -35.13 -3.55
C ARG A 16 7.85 -35.73 -3.22
N LEU A 17 8.91 -34.96 -3.41
CA LEU A 17 10.30 -35.37 -3.12
C LEU A 17 10.72 -35.04 -1.68
N PHE A 18 10.25 -33.90 -1.16
CA PHE A 18 10.56 -33.43 0.18
C PHE A 18 9.33 -32.73 0.77
N GLU A 19 9.27 -32.62 2.10
CA GLU A 19 8.12 -32.03 2.79
C GLU A 19 7.92 -30.54 2.47
N LEU A 20 6.69 -30.07 2.67
CA LEU A 20 6.30 -28.69 2.40
C LEU A 20 6.90 -27.75 3.47
N GLY A 21 7.65 -26.74 3.03
CA GLY A 21 8.14 -25.66 3.89
C GLY A 21 7.02 -24.70 4.33
N MET A 22 7.06 -24.29 5.59
CA MET A 22 6.04 -23.46 6.26
C MET A 22 6.68 -22.25 6.95
N GLY A 23 7.37 -21.41 6.19
CA GLY A 23 8.02 -20.21 6.75
C GLY A 23 7.03 -19.19 7.32
N ASP A 24 7.42 -18.55 8.43
CA ASP A 24 6.65 -17.57 9.18
C ASP A 24 7.35 -16.20 9.26
N ASP A 25 6.77 -15.21 8.58
CA ASP A 25 7.27 -13.83 8.53
C ASP A 25 6.91 -13.01 9.80
N ASP A 26 6.11 -13.56 10.73
CA ASP A 26 5.88 -12.95 12.05
C ASP A 26 7.07 -13.17 13.01
N ALA A 27 7.85 -14.22 12.77
CA ALA A 27 9.04 -14.57 13.55
C ALA A 27 10.33 -14.36 12.73
N ASN A 28 10.84 -15.43 12.11
CA ASN A 28 12.05 -15.35 11.30
C ASN A 28 11.96 -16.30 10.08
N MET A 29 11.46 -15.76 8.98
CA MET A 29 11.32 -16.49 7.72
C MET A 29 12.67 -16.98 7.15
N GLU A 30 13.79 -16.31 7.45
CA GLU A 30 15.11 -16.72 6.96
C GLU A 30 15.57 -18.02 7.63
N ASP A 31 15.42 -18.14 8.95
CA ASP A 31 15.80 -19.36 9.69
C ASP A 31 14.93 -20.56 9.27
N ASP A 32 13.63 -20.34 9.07
CA ASP A 32 12.72 -21.36 8.55
C ASP A 32 13.16 -21.84 7.16
N PHE A 33 13.55 -20.91 6.29
CA PHE A 33 14.03 -21.23 4.95
C PHE A 33 15.36 -22.00 4.98
N ILE A 34 16.33 -21.56 5.79
CA ILE A 34 17.63 -22.23 5.93
C ILE A 34 17.43 -23.66 6.44
N THR A 35 16.64 -23.83 7.50
CA THR A 35 16.32 -25.13 8.09
C THR A 35 15.69 -26.07 7.06
N TRP A 36 14.71 -25.57 6.31
CA TRP A 36 14.05 -26.35 5.27
C TRP A 36 15.00 -26.70 4.11
N LYS A 37 15.81 -25.73 3.64
CA LYS A 37 16.77 -25.91 2.53
C LYS A 37 17.83 -26.96 2.88
N ASP A 38 18.38 -26.90 4.08
CA ASP A 38 19.47 -27.79 4.51
C ASP A 38 18.99 -29.22 4.70
N ALA A 39 17.73 -29.43 5.09
CA ALA A 39 17.11 -30.76 5.13
C ALA A 39 16.68 -31.27 3.74
N MET A 40 16.30 -30.35 2.83
CA MET A 40 15.83 -30.67 1.49
C MET A 40 16.94 -31.21 0.58
N TRP A 41 18.11 -30.58 0.56
CA TRP A 41 19.19 -30.95 -0.36
C TRP A 41 19.68 -32.41 -0.21
N PRO A 42 19.94 -32.93 1.00
CA PRO A 42 20.31 -34.34 1.17
C PRO A 42 19.29 -35.31 0.57
N LYS A 43 17.99 -35.00 0.72
CA LYS A 43 16.91 -35.82 0.16
C LYS A 43 16.85 -35.76 -1.36
N VAL A 44 17.12 -34.60 -1.95
CA VAL A 44 17.25 -34.48 -3.41
C VAL A 44 18.44 -35.31 -3.91
N CYS A 45 19.61 -35.22 -3.27
CA CYS A 45 20.78 -36.00 -3.64
C CYS A 45 20.53 -37.51 -3.54
N GLU A 46 19.88 -37.96 -2.46
CA GLU A 46 19.50 -39.36 -2.25
C GLU A 46 18.56 -39.88 -3.37
N VAL A 47 17.51 -39.13 -3.70
CA VAL A 47 16.52 -39.56 -4.70
C VAL A 47 17.10 -39.63 -6.11
N PHE A 48 17.98 -38.70 -6.47
CA PHE A 48 18.55 -38.63 -7.82
C PHE A 48 19.93 -39.30 -7.94
N GLY A 49 20.46 -39.87 -6.86
CA GLY A 49 21.79 -40.49 -6.85
C GLY A 49 22.92 -39.51 -7.17
N ILE A 50 22.78 -38.25 -6.76
CA ILE A 50 23.77 -37.19 -6.97
C ILE A 50 24.76 -37.23 -5.81
N ASP A 51 26.04 -37.35 -6.12
CA ASP A 51 27.08 -37.26 -5.09
C ASP A 51 27.24 -35.80 -4.65
N SER A 52 27.00 -35.55 -3.35
CA SER A 52 26.96 -34.20 -2.80
C SER A 52 28.35 -33.66 -2.45
N GLN A 53 29.36 -33.97 -3.24
CA GLN A 53 30.70 -33.40 -3.09
C GLN A 53 30.68 -31.92 -3.50
N ALA A 54 30.00 -31.11 -2.70
CA ALA A 54 30.00 -29.67 -2.78
C ALA A 54 31.36 -29.19 -2.28
N GLN A 55 32.28 -28.90 -3.20
CA GLN A 55 33.24 -27.84 -2.92
C GLN A 55 32.45 -26.53 -2.85
N ASP A 56 32.74 -25.69 -1.87
CA ASP A 56 32.26 -24.31 -1.85
C ASP A 56 32.87 -23.55 -3.02
N ILE A 57 32.26 -23.69 -4.19
CA ILE A 57 32.67 -23.00 -5.40
C ILE A 57 32.05 -21.62 -5.35
N ASN A 58 32.89 -20.60 -5.16
CA ASN A 58 32.47 -19.21 -5.30
C ASN A 58 32.21 -18.90 -6.78
N MET A 59 30.99 -19.19 -7.25
CA MET A 59 30.56 -18.96 -8.62
C MET A 59 29.78 -17.65 -8.72
N ARG A 60 30.33 -16.69 -9.46
CA ARG A 60 29.67 -15.41 -9.72
C ARG A 60 28.66 -15.55 -10.87
N GLN A 61 27.42 -15.11 -10.63
CA GLN A 61 26.39 -15.04 -11.69
C GLN A 61 26.62 -13.89 -12.69
N TYR A 62 27.30 -12.83 -12.25
CA TYR A 62 27.51 -11.61 -13.04
C TYR A 62 28.99 -11.30 -13.21
N ARG A 63 29.33 -10.66 -14.34
CA ARG A 63 30.65 -10.13 -14.63
C ARG A 63 30.60 -8.60 -14.61
N LEU A 64 31.50 -7.98 -13.85
CA LEU A 64 31.70 -6.53 -13.91
C LEU A 64 32.37 -6.17 -15.24
N THR A 65 31.77 -5.24 -15.97
CA THR A 65 32.38 -4.60 -17.14
C THR A 65 32.35 -3.10 -16.90
N VAL A 66 33.52 -2.46 -16.86
CA VAL A 66 33.63 -1.01 -16.72
C VAL A 66 33.60 -0.40 -18.11
N HIS A 67 32.76 0.61 -18.30
CA HIS A 67 32.66 1.37 -19.54
C HIS A 67 33.24 2.77 -19.27
N GLU A 68 34.40 3.09 -19.85
CA GLU A 68 35.05 4.40 -19.72
C GLU A 68 34.45 5.41 -20.72
N ASP A 69 34.26 4.95 -21.97
CA ASP A 69 33.56 5.70 -23.01
C ASP A 69 32.11 5.19 -23.12
N TYR A 70 31.17 5.96 -22.58
CA TYR A 70 29.74 5.64 -22.66
C TYR A 70 28.92 6.86 -23.05
N ASP A 71 27.81 6.61 -23.74
CA ASP A 71 26.80 7.63 -24.06
C ASP A 71 25.91 7.85 -22.82
N PRO A 72 25.91 9.05 -22.20
CA PRO A 72 25.06 9.36 -21.06
C PRO A 72 23.56 9.15 -21.32
N ALA A 73 23.11 9.25 -22.59
CA ALA A 73 21.72 9.00 -22.95
C ALA A 73 21.30 7.53 -22.82
N ARG A 74 22.27 6.61 -22.76
CA ARG A 74 22.10 5.15 -22.65
C ARG A 74 22.27 4.61 -21.23
N LEU A 75 22.47 5.48 -20.25
CA LEU A 75 22.64 5.11 -18.86
C LEU A 75 21.30 5.12 -18.12
N PHE A 76 21.01 4.03 -17.40
CA PHE A 76 19.91 4.03 -16.44
C PHE A 76 20.25 4.94 -15.26
N THR A 77 19.30 5.79 -14.88
CA THR A 77 19.43 6.79 -13.80
C THR A 77 18.42 6.58 -12.67
N GLY A 78 17.71 5.45 -12.70
CA GLY A 78 16.75 5.02 -11.67
C GLY A 78 15.50 4.35 -12.22
N GLU A 79 15.38 4.22 -13.54
CA GLU A 79 14.25 3.58 -14.19
C GLU A 79 14.22 2.07 -13.94
N ILE A 80 13.01 1.50 -13.92
CA ILE A 80 12.78 0.12 -13.46
C ILE A 80 13.17 -0.91 -14.54
N ALA A 81 12.81 -0.64 -15.80
CA ALA A 81 12.95 -1.62 -16.86
C ALA A 81 13.35 -0.98 -18.19
N ARG A 82 12.68 0.10 -18.58
CA ARG A 82 12.94 0.78 -19.84
C ARG A 82 13.76 2.03 -19.60
N LEU A 83 14.88 2.14 -20.32
CA LEU A 83 15.74 3.32 -20.30
C LEU A 83 14.95 4.60 -20.62
N ASN A 84 15.23 5.68 -19.89
CA ASN A 84 14.58 6.98 -20.00
C ASN A 84 13.08 6.98 -19.68
N SER A 85 12.51 5.90 -19.13
CA SER A 85 11.07 5.82 -18.86
C SER A 85 10.59 6.77 -17.78
N LEU A 86 11.41 7.16 -16.81
CA LEU A 86 11.03 8.11 -15.75
C LEU A 86 11.16 9.58 -16.16
N LYS A 87 11.66 9.87 -17.37
CA LYS A 87 11.65 11.22 -17.92
C LYS A 87 10.23 11.60 -18.33
N VAL A 88 9.76 12.76 -17.88
CA VAL A 88 8.36 13.20 -18.05
C VAL A 88 7.95 13.22 -19.52
N GLU A 89 8.84 13.69 -20.39
CA GLU A 89 8.67 13.76 -21.84
C GLU A 89 8.56 12.38 -22.53
N ASN A 90 9.03 11.32 -21.88
CA ASN A 90 9.03 9.95 -22.40
C ASN A 90 7.95 9.06 -21.80
N GLN A 91 7.14 9.58 -20.87
CA GLN A 91 6.08 8.85 -20.20
C GLN A 91 4.97 8.45 -21.17
N ARG A 92 4.73 7.14 -21.29
CA ARG A 92 3.69 6.59 -22.17
C ARG A 92 2.89 5.52 -21.42
N PRO A 93 1.54 5.58 -21.44
CA PRO A 93 0.70 4.54 -20.86
C PRO A 93 0.81 3.23 -21.67
N PRO A 94 0.43 2.07 -21.09
CA PRO A 94 -0.10 1.90 -19.74
C PRO A 94 0.97 2.00 -18.66
N PHE A 95 0.55 2.45 -17.46
CA PHE A 95 1.43 2.55 -16.30
C PHE A 95 1.17 1.41 -15.31
N ASP A 96 2.25 0.75 -14.89
CA ASP A 96 2.25 -0.42 -14.01
C ASP A 96 3.55 -0.50 -13.19
N ALA A 97 3.80 -1.63 -12.53
CA ALA A 97 4.98 -1.81 -11.70
C ALA A 97 6.32 -1.72 -12.45
N LYS A 98 6.34 -2.00 -13.77
CA LYS A 98 7.54 -1.92 -14.63
C LYS A 98 7.67 -0.58 -15.34
N ASN A 99 6.57 0.15 -15.48
CA ASN A 99 6.49 1.47 -16.08
C ASN A 99 5.63 2.39 -15.20
N PRO A 100 6.12 2.90 -14.07
CA PRO A 100 5.31 3.76 -13.19
C PRO A 100 5.09 5.14 -13.82
N PHE A 101 3.97 5.76 -13.45
CA PHE A 101 3.64 7.13 -13.81
C PHE A 101 4.36 8.13 -12.91
N MET A 102 5.00 9.14 -13.48
CA MET A 102 5.62 10.24 -12.73
C MET A 102 4.58 11.27 -12.33
N ALA A 103 3.92 11.05 -11.20
CA ALA A 103 2.86 11.92 -10.71
C ALA A 103 3.41 13.15 -9.98
N GLU A 104 2.91 14.34 -10.33
CA GLU A 104 3.24 15.59 -9.64
C GLU A 104 2.66 15.59 -8.23
N VAL A 105 3.45 15.96 -7.23
CA VAL A 105 2.98 16.08 -5.84
C VAL A 105 2.34 17.45 -5.64
N ALA A 106 1.00 17.46 -5.56
CA ALA A 106 0.21 18.67 -5.40
C ALA A 106 0.15 19.15 -3.94
N VAL A 107 0.00 18.22 -2.99
CA VAL A 107 -0.08 18.51 -1.56
C VAL A 107 0.81 17.54 -0.79
N ASN A 108 1.52 18.03 0.21
CA ASN A 108 2.24 17.21 1.19
C ASN A 108 2.29 17.94 2.53
N ARG A 109 1.33 17.61 3.42
CA ARG A 109 1.15 18.30 4.71
C ARG A 109 1.20 17.33 5.88
N GLU A 110 1.63 17.84 7.02
CA GLU A 110 1.60 17.14 8.30
C GLU A 110 0.15 17.06 8.83
N LEU A 111 -0.25 15.88 9.31
CA LEU A 111 -1.55 15.61 9.92
C LEU A 111 -1.49 15.59 11.45
N PHE A 112 -0.34 15.24 12.04
CA PHE A 112 -0.20 15.30 13.49
C PHE A 112 0.07 16.74 13.94
N LYS A 113 -0.65 17.17 14.98
CA LYS A 113 -0.55 18.52 15.55
C LYS A 113 0.62 18.65 16.55
N GLY A 114 1.26 17.54 16.93
CA GLY A 114 2.42 17.54 17.83
C GLY A 114 2.93 16.14 18.21
N GLY A 115 4.04 16.13 18.96
CA GLY A 115 4.71 14.92 19.47
C GLY A 115 5.88 14.44 18.60
N ASN A 116 6.46 13.28 18.96
CA ASN A 116 7.68 12.74 18.33
C ASN A 116 7.40 11.89 17.07
N ARG A 117 6.20 11.96 16.51
CA ARG A 117 5.78 11.18 15.32
C ARG A 117 5.29 12.13 14.25
N ASN A 118 5.31 11.67 13.00
CA ASN A 118 4.83 12.41 11.84
C ASN A 118 3.87 11.54 11.04
N CYS A 119 2.76 12.11 10.59
CA CYS A 119 1.85 11.48 9.66
C CYS A 119 1.54 12.45 8.52
N LEU A 120 1.77 12.01 7.29
CA LEU A 120 1.65 12.83 6.10
C LEU A 120 0.31 12.59 5.41
N HIS A 121 -0.28 13.67 4.93
CA HIS A 121 -1.27 13.65 3.86
C HIS A 121 -0.61 14.12 2.57
N ILE A 122 -0.67 13.27 1.54
CA ILE A 122 -0.06 13.57 0.24
C ILE A 122 -1.13 13.44 -0.83
N GLU A 123 -1.15 14.37 -1.76
CA GLU A 123 -1.99 14.33 -2.96
C GLU A 123 -1.08 14.35 -4.19
N VAL A 124 -1.28 13.40 -5.09
CA VAL A 124 -0.54 13.32 -6.35
C VAL A 124 -1.47 13.38 -7.54
N ASN A 125 -1.12 14.23 -8.50
CA ASN A 125 -1.88 14.45 -9.72
C ASN A 125 -1.58 13.33 -10.74
N ILE A 126 -2.64 12.67 -11.20
CA ILE A 126 -2.61 11.60 -12.20
C ILE A 126 -3.29 12.01 -13.51
N GLU A 127 -3.54 13.29 -13.73
CA GLU A 127 -4.05 13.81 -14.99
C GLU A 127 -3.15 13.43 -16.17
N GLY A 128 -3.76 13.11 -17.31
CA GLY A 128 -3.05 12.63 -18.51
C GLY A 128 -2.54 11.18 -18.44
N SER A 129 -2.46 10.57 -17.25
CA SER A 129 -1.91 9.21 -17.08
C SER A 129 -2.82 8.10 -17.61
N ARG A 130 -4.13 8.37 -17.74
CA ARG A 130 -5.20 7.38 -17.99
C ARG A 130 -5.30 6.29 -16.91
N ILE A 131 -4.65 6.46 -15.76
CA ILE A 131 -4.80 5.59 -14.60
C ILE A 131 -6.22 5.70 -14.09
N ARG A 132 -6.90 4.55 -13.90
CA ARG A 132 -8.24 4.50 -13.32
C ARG A 132 -8.17 3.99 -11.90
N LEU A 133 -8.63 4.82 -10.97
CA LEU A 133 -8.84 4.39 -9.60
C LEU A 133 -10.02 3.40 -9.54
N PRO A 134 -9.98 2.44 -8.61
CA PRO A 134 -10.99 1.39 -8.59
C PRO A 134 -12.33 1.90 -8.04
N GLY A 135 -13.23 2.34 -8.92
CA GLY A 135 -14.64 2.61 -8.61
C GLY A 135 -15.56 1.39 -8.79
N PRO A 136 -16.88 1.53 -8.54
CA PRO A 136 -17.85 0.52 -8.91
C PRO A 136 -17.72 0.21 -10.42
N LYS A 137 -17.70 -1.09 -10.77
CA LYS A 137 -17.68 -1.52 -12.17
C LYS A 137 -19.03 -1.18 -12.83
N PHE A 138 -18.97 -0.50 -13.96
CA PHE A 138 -20.06 -0.53 -14.92
C PHE A 138 -20.12 -1.90 -15.58
N LEU A 139 -21.32 -2.46 -15.70
CA LEU A 139 -21.59 -3.54 -16.66
C LEU A 139 -21.68 -2.87 -18.04
N ASP A 140 -20.83 -3.28 -18.98
CA ASP A 140 -20.87 -2.80 -20.36
C ASP A 140 -22.25 -3.10 -20.97
N GLY A 141 -22.93 -2.07 -21.51
CA GLY A 141 -24.16 -2.29 -22.28
C GLY A 141 -25.18 -1.15 -22.35
N TYR A 142 -25.03 -0.05 -21.62
CA TYR A 142 -25.97 1.08 -21.70
C TYR A 142 -25.26 2.43 -21.82
N GLU A 143 -25.92 3.33 -22.53
CA GLU A 143 -25.46 4.65 -22.97
C GLU A 143 -24.66 5.43 -21.92
N LYS A 144 -23.70 6.22 -22.41
CA LYS A 144 -22.80 7.09 -21.65
C LYS A 144 -23.55 7.94 -20.62
N VAL A 145 -23.69 7.41 -19.42
CA VAL A 145 -23.92 8.21 -18.21
C VAL A 145 -22.58 8.26 -17.49
N ASP A 146 -21.95 9.42 -17.55
CA ASP A 146 -20.62 9.70 -17.04
C ASP A 146 -20.66 9.71 -15.50
N PHE A 147 -20.66 8.55 -14.84
CA PHE A 147 -20.47 8.54 -13.38
C PHE A 147 -18.99 8.80 -13.09
N LYS A 148 -18.71 10.09 -12.92
CA LYS A 148 -17.46 10.65 -12.42
C LYS A 148 -17.16 10.01 -11.06
N LEU A 149 -15.95 9.49 -10.87
CA LEU A 149 -15.43 9.14 -9.54
C LEU A 149 -15.25 10.48 -8.79
N SER A 150 -16.31 10.97 -8.15
CA SER A 150 -16.64 12.41 -8.18
C SER A 150 -16.31 13.18 -6.91
N LEU A 151 -15.02 13.28 -6.61
CA LEU A 151 -14.51 14.53 -6.03
C LEU A 151 -13.14 14.86 -6.63
N TYR A 152 -12.27 13.85 -6.74
CA TYR A 152 -10.93 14.01 -7.29
C TYR A 152 -10.56 12.89 -8.29
N PRO A 153 -11.15 12.88 -9.50
CA PRO A 153 -10.90 11.82 -10.49
C PRO A 153 -9.43 11.76 -10.95
N ASN A 154 -8.72 12.87 -10.85
CA ASN A 154 -7.33 13.02 -11.27
C ASN A 154 -6.35 13.13 -10.08
N MET A 155 -6.77 12.89 -8.83
CA MET A 155 -5.85 12.88 -7.68
C MET A 155 -5.87 11.56 -6.96
N VAL A 156 -4.70 11.15 -6.50
CA VAL A 156 -4.54 10.04 -5.56
C VAL A 156 -4.10 10.59 -4.22
N HIS A 157 -4.85 10.25 -3.16
CA HIS A 157 -4.56 10.69 -1.81
C HIS A 157 -3.86 9.56 -1.04
N ILE A 158 -2.83 9.91 -0.31
CA ILE A 158 -2.03 8.99 0.51
C ILE A 158 -2.04 9.51 1.95
N THR A 159 -2.19 8.58 2.90
CA THR A 159 -2.02 8.83 4.33
C THR A 159 -0.94 7.90 4.84
N ALA A 160 0.19 8.43 5.31
CA ALA A 160 1.34 7.61 5.69
C ALA A 160 1.94 8.08 7.03
N ASN A 161 2.21 7.15 7.94
CA ASN A 161 3.00 7.43 9.15
C ASN A 161 4.49 7.35 8.80
N VAL A 162 5.28 8.37 9.15
CA VAL A 162 6.72 8.38 8.88
C VAL A 162 7.41 7.43 9.85
N LEU A 163 8.09 6.41 9.31
CA LEU A 163 8.82 5.44 10.12
C LEU A 163 10.20 5.99 10.45
N LYS A 164 10.43 6.24 11.75
CA LYS A 164 11.73 6.59 12.32
C LYS A 164 11.82 5.96 13.71
N TYR A 165 12.88 5.22 13.98
CA TYR A 165 13.10 4.59 15.29
C TYR A 165 14.59 4.48 15.59
N GLU A 166 14.93 4.38 16.87
CA GLU A 166 16.30 4.11 17.32
C GLU A 166 16.47 2.61 17.56
N THR A 167 17.58 2.07 17.09
CA THR A 167 17.96 0.68 17.30
C THR A 167 18.61 0.50 18.67
N PRO A 168 18.63 -0.73 19.22
CA PRO A 168 19.42 -1.03 20.42
C PRO A 168 20.91 -0.72 20.27
N THR A 169 21.42 -0.65 19.03
CA THR A 169 22.79 -0.27 18.70
C THR A 169 23.02 1.24 18.64
N GLY A 170 22.02 2.06 19.00
CA GLY A 170 22.11 3.53 19.03
C GLY A 170 21.99 4.21 17.67
N ARG A 171 21.62 3.48 16.60
CA ARG A 171 21.45 4.04 15.26
C ARG A 171 20.01 4.47 15.04
N THR A 172 19.80 5.56 14.30
CA THR A 172 18.47 5.94 13.84
C THR A 172 18.15 5.31 12.50
N ASN A 173 17.21 4.38 12.49
CA ASN A 173 16.67 3.81 11.26
C ASN A 173 15.48 4.64 10.75
N LYS A 174 15.40 4.79 9.42
CA LYS A 174 14.36 5.54 8.72
C LYS A 174 13.71 4.66 7.67
N GLY A 175 12.38 4.68 7.58
CA GLY A 175 11.66 3.98 6.52
C GLY A 175 11.91 4.65 5.17
N VAL A 176 12.48 3.89 4.21
CA VAL A 176 12.91 4.41 2.91
C VAL A 176 11.79 5.16 2.18
N CYS A 177 10.64 4.50 1.98
CA CYS A 177 9.53 5.09 1.23
C CYS A 177 8.90 6.29 1.96
N THR A 178 8.69 6.18 3.27
CA THR A 178 8.05 7.26 4.04
C THR A 178 8.95 8.48 4.20
N THR A 179 10.27 8.29 4.32
CA THR A 179 11.24 9.39 4.35
C THR A 179 11.40 10.01 2.96
N TYR A 180 11.40 9.20 1.90
CA TYR A 180 11.34 9.72 0.54
C TYR A 180 10.12 10.62 0.35
N MET A 181 8.92 10.13 0.68
CA MET A 181 7.67 10.90 0.62
C MET A 181 7.69 12.17 1.48
N GLN A 182 8.25 12.12 2.69
CA GLN A 182 8.41 13.29 3.56
C GLN A 182 9.22 14.41 2.90
N ASN A 183 10.21 14.03 2.08
CA ASN A 183 11.09 14.96 1.39
C ASN A 183 10.52 15.44 0.04
N GLN A 184 9.39 14.91 -0.41
CA GLN A 184 8.68 15.38 -1.61
C GLN A 184 7.68 16.50 -1.29
N ARG A 185 8.03 17.43 -0.41
CA ARG A 185 7.18 18.59 -0.15
C ARG A 185 7.27 19.55 -1.33
N PRO A 186 6.14 19.97 -1.92
CA PRO A 186 6.16 20.97 -2.98
C PRO A 186 6.65 22.30 -2.38
N ASP A 187 7.67 22.88 -2.99
CA ASP A 187 8.18 24.21 -2.70
C ASP A 187 7.82 25.13 -3.87
N ASN A 188 7.67 26.44 -3.64
CA ASN A 188 7.19 27.39 -4.65
C ASN A 188 7.97 27.37 -5.98
N ASP A 189 9.25 26.98 -5.97
CA ASP A 189 10.13 27.01 -7.14
C ASP A 189 10.35 25.65 -7.82
N THR A 190 9.91 24.52 -7.24
CA THR A 190 10.23 23.20 -7.82
C THR A 190 9.10 22.20 -7.68
N LYS A 191 8.56 21.79 -8.84
CA LYS A 191 7.61 20.68 -8.95
C LYS A 191 8.28 19.37 -8.54
N ARG A 192 7.73 18.72 -7.52
CA ARG A 192 8.15 17.38 -7.08
C ARG A 192 7.33 16.32 -7.80
N HIS A 193 7.96 15.21 -8.16
CA HIS A 193 7.29 14.09 -8.82
C HIS A 193 7.63 12.78 -8.11
N MET A 194 6.67 11.85 -8.07
CA MET A 194 6.85 10.51 -7.52
C MET A 194 6.43 9.44 -8.54
N PRO A 195 7.23 8.39 -8.75
CA PRO A 195 6.83 7.25 -9.55
C PRO A 195 5.75 6.45 -8.82
N ILE A 196 4.56 6.34 -9.42
CA ILE A 196 3.43 5.61 -8.84
C ILE A 196 2.77 4.68 -9.87
N PHE A 197 2.08 3.65 -9.37
CA PHE A 197 1.12 2.87 -10.14
C PHE A 197 0.00 2.40 -9.22
N VAL A 198 -1.15 2.08 -9.79
CA VAL A 198 -2.32 1.64 -9.01
C VAL A 198 -2.50 0.13 -9.14
N ARG A 199 -2.48 -0.56 -7.99
CA ARG A 199 -2.86 -1.96 -7.90
C ARG A 199 -4.33 -2.07 -7.48
N LYS A 200 -5.13 -2.79 -8.27
CA LYS A 200 -6.55 -3.03 -7.94
C LYS A 200 -6.65 -3.95 -6.71
N SER A 201 -7.44 -3.54 -5.73
CA SER A 201 -7.81 -4.34 -4.54
C SER A 201 -9.20 -4.98 -4.72
N GLN A 202 -9.63 -5.87 -3.83
CA GLN A 202 -11.03 -6.29 -3.68
C GLN A 202 -11.79 -5.48 -2.62
N PHE A 203 -11.09 -4.62 -1.87
CA PHE A 203 -11.67 -3.75 -0.84
C PHE A 203 -12.49 -2.63 -1.51
N ARG A 204 -13.82 -2.72 -1.43
CA ARG A 204 -14.77 -1.80 -2.08
C ARG A 204 -15.97 -1.53 -1.18
N LEU A 205 -16.64 -0.42 -1.43
CA LEU A 205 -18.00 -0.24 -0.96
C LEU A 205 -18.95 -1.29 -1.58
N PRO A 206 -20.04 -1.63 -0.88
CA PRO A 206 -21.11 -2.43 -1.46
C PRO A 206 -21.67 -1.78 -2.73
N SER A 207 -22.03 -2.58 -3.73
CA SER A 207 -22.58 -2.09 -4.99
C SER A 207 -23.89 -1.29 -4.82
N LYS A 208 -24.68 -1.60 -3.79
CA LYS A 208 -25.93 -0.89 -3.47
C LYS A 208 -25.67 0.17 -2.38
N PRO A 209 -25.84 1.47 -2.67
CA PRO A 209 -25.66 2.55 -1.70
C PRO A 209 -26.49 2.40 -0.42
N GLN A 210 -27.65 1.74 -0.47
CA GLN A 210 -28.52 1.55 0.70
C GLN A 210 -27.93 0.57 1.73
N THR A 211 -26.95 -0.24 1.33
CA THR A 211 -26.30 -1.21 2.21
C THR A 211 -25.54 -0.46 3.30
N PRO A 212 -25.81 -0.72 4.59
CA PRO A 212 -25.07 -0.09 5.68
C PRO A 212 -23.61 -0.57 5.67
N VAL A 213 -22.71 0.29 6.13
CA VAL A 213 -21.27 0.02 6.17
C VAL A 213 -20.72 0.34 7.56
N LEU A 214 -19.99 -0.62 8.11
CA LEU A 214 -19.22 -0.51 9.34
C LEU A 214 -17.73 -0.48 9.01
N MET A 215 -17.06 0.59 9.40
CA MET A 215 -15.64 0.84 9.14
C MET A 215 -14.88 0.82 10.46
N ILE A 216 -13.79 0.07 10.52
CA ILE A 216 -12.92 -0.04 11.70
C ILE A 216 -11.49 0.23 11.24
N GLY A 217 -10.96 1.41 11.58
CA GLY A 217 -9.66 1.86 11.07
C GLY A 217 -8.95 2.79 12.04
N PRO A 218 -8.24 2.28 13.04
CA PRO A 218 -7.41 3.10 13.92
C PRO A 218 -6.17 3.62 13.20
N GLY A 219 -5.70 4.82 13.58
CA GLY A 219 -4.52 5.46 13.01
C GLY A 219 -4.60 5.59 11.48
N THR A 220 -3.53 5.23 10.78
CA THR A 220 -3.48 5.25 9.31
C THR A 220 -4.46 4.27 8.65
N GLY A 221 -5.08 3.35 9.40
CA GLY A 221 -6.18 2.50 8.93
C GLY A 221 -7.41 3.28 8.47
N ILE A 222 -7.51 4.59 8.78
CA ILE A 222 -8.56 5.46 8.25
C ILE A 222 -8.42 5.77 6.76
N ALA A 223 -7.22 5.62 6.17
CA ALA A 223 -6.92 6.03 4.81
C ALA A 223 -7.94 5.57 3.75
N PRO A 224 -8.29 4.26 3.64
CA PRO A 224 -9.30 3.83 2.68
C PRO A 224 -10.71 4.28 3.06
N PHE A 225 -11.01 4.43 4.35
CA PHE A 225 -12.33 4.84 4.82
C PHE A 225 -12.63 6.32 4.55
N ARG A 226 -11.60 7.18 4.52
CA ARG A 226 -11.76 8.55 4.04
C ARG A 226 -12.35 8.58 2.62
N GLY A 227 -11.81 7.76 1.71
CA GLY A 227 -12.35 7.63 0.35
C GLY A 227 -13.79 7.07 0.34
N PHE A 228 -14.09 6.09 1.18
CA PHE A 228 -15.45 5.54 1.30
C PHE A 228 -16.46 6.58 1.80
N ILE A 229 -16.09 7.40 2.78
CA ILE A 229 -16.96 8.45 3.33
C ILE A 229 -17.20 9.53 2.27
N GLN A 230 -16.17 9.93 1.53
CA GLN A 230 -16.30 10.88 0.42
C GLN A 230 -17.23 10.35 -0.69
N GLU A 231 -17.07 9.09 -1.07
CA GLU A 231 -17.96 8.46 -2.07
C GLU A 231 -19.41 8.35 -1.57
N ARG A 232 -19.60 8.05 -0.28
CA ARG A 232 -20.92 8.04 0.35
C ARG A 232 -21.56 9.43 0.42
N ASN A 233 -20.76 10.46 0.68
CA ASN A 233 -21.23 11.85 0.68
C ASN A 233 -21.71 12.27 -0.71
N LEU A 234 -20.90 11.99 -1.73
CA LEU A 234 -21.25 12.23 -3.11
C LEU A 234 -22.55 11.50 -3.51
N GLN A 235 -22.70 10.22 -3.16
CA GLN A 235 -23.94 9.48 -3.45
C GLN A 235 -25.16 10.16 -2.81
N LYS A 236 -25.01 10.72 -1.61
CA LYS A 236 -26.07 11.48 -0.93
C LYS A 236 -26.35 12.81 -1.64
N GLU A 237 -25.32 13.52 -2.08
CA GLU A 237 -25.44 14.78 -2.86
C GLU A 237 -26.10 14.55 -4.23
N GLU A 238 -25.87 13.40 -4.86
CA GLU A 238 -26.55 12.95 -6.08
C GLU A 238 -28.01 12.51 -5.84
N GLY A 239 -28.53 12.66 -4.61
CA GLY A 239 -29.90 12.30 -4.24
C GLY A 239 -30.14 10.79 -4.06
N LYS A 240 -29.09 9.96 -4.05
CA LYS A 240 -29.26 8.52 -3.79
C LYS A 240 -29.55 8.29 -2.31
N SER A 241 -30.41 7.32 -2.02
CA SER A 241 -30.59 6.83 -0.65
C SER A 241 -29.34 6.08 -0.18
N VAL A 242 -28.67 6.60 0.84
CA VAL A 242 -27.42 6.05 1.39
C VAL A 242 -27.70 5.36 2.72
N GLY A 243 -27.22 4.12 2.84
CA GLY A 243 -27.30 3.33 4.06
C GLY A 243 -26.48 3.89 5.20
N LYS A 244 -26.77 3.42 6.42
CA LYS A 244 -26.07 3.83 7.65
C LYS A 244 -24.56 3.65 7.52
N THR A 245 -23.80 4.71 7.75
CA THR A 245 -22.33 4.70 7.66
C THR A 245 -21.73 4.95 9.04
N VAL A 246 -21.01 3.96 9.57
CA VAL A 246 -20.43 3.98 10.93
C VAL A 246 -18.92 3.83 10.85
N LEU A 247 -18.18 4.69 11.54
CA LEU A 247 -16.71 4.61 11.66
C LEU A 247 -16.32 4.44 13.12
N TYR A 248 -15.53 3.41 13.42
CA TYR A 248 -14.73 3.31 14.63
C TYR A 248 -13.30 3.73 14.32
N PHE A 249 -12.94 4.90 14.83
CA PHE A 249 -11.61 5.48 14.68
C PHE A 249 -10.88 5.42 16.02
N GLY A 250 -9.59 5.12 15.99
CA GLY A 250 -8.74 5.06 17.17
C GLY A 250 -7.49 5.92 17.02
N CYS A 251 -7.18 6.70 18.05
CA CYS A 251 -5.94 7.49 18.14
C CYS A 251 -5.42 7.52 19.59
N ARG A 252 -4.20 8.02 19.81
CA ARG A 252 -3.63 8.08 21.17
C ARG A 252 -4.19 9.24 21.96
N ASN A 253 -4.15 10.43 21.36
CA ASN A 253 -4.58 11.68 21.95
C ASN A 253 -5.29 12.53 20.90
N LYS A 254 -6.55 12.86 21.18
CA LYS A 254 -7.40 13.68 20.31
C LYS A 254 -6.72 14.99 19.86
N ALA A 255 -5.96 15.64 20.73
CA ALA A 255 -5.30 16.90 20.42
C ALA A 255 -4.12 16.76 19.45
N ASN A 256 -3.50 15.58 19.36
CA ASN A 256 -2.23 15.40 18.65
C ASN A 256 -2.35 14.55 17.39
N ASP A 257 -3.09 13.42 17.44
CA ASP A 257 -3.12 12.42 16.38
C ASP A 257 -4.52 12.03 15.90
N TYR A 258 -5.50 12.93 16.07
CA TYR A 258 -6.81 12.80 15.42
C TYR A 258 -6.73 13.18 13.94
N LEU A 259 -6.42 12.18 13.11
CA LEU A 259 -6.35 12.31 11.66
C LEU A 259 -7.70 12.77 11.07
N TYR A 260 -7.65 13.84 10.26
CA TYR A 260 -8.82 14.38 9.54
C TYR A 260 -10.00 14.81 10.45
N GLU A 261 -9.70 15.27 11.67
CA GLU A 261 -10.72 15.65 12.67
C GLU A 261 -11.81 16.59 12.12
N GLU A 262 -11.41 17.65 11.42
CA GLU A 262 -12.34 18.65 10.87
C GLU A 262 -13.28 18.04 9.82
N GLU A 263 -12.73 17.28 8.87
CA GLU A 263 -13.48 16.59 7.81
C GLU A 263 -14.47 15.57 8.38
N LEU A 264 -14.03 14.74 9.34
CA LEU A 264 -14.89 13.74 9.98
C LEU A 264 -16.00 14.38 10.83
N THR A 265 -15.70 15.51 11.46
CA THR A 265 -16.67 16.30 12.23
C THR A 265 -17.75 16.86 11.30
N ALA A 266 -17.36 17.41 10.15
CA ALA A 266 -18.31 17.89 9.15
C ALA A 266 -19.25 16.78 8.65
N TYR A 267 -18.74 15.58 8.36
CA TYR A 267 -19.58 14.45 7.95
C TYR A 267 -20.47 13.90 9.07
N ARG A 268 -20.05 14.02 10.32
CA ARG A 268 -20.89 13.69 11.47
C ARG A 268 -22.05 14.68 11.58
N ASP A 269 -21.75 15.96 11.47
CA ASP A 269 -22.73 17.03 11.64
C ASP A 269 -23.74 17.08 10.48
N SER A 270 -23.34 16.65 9.27
CA SER A 270 -24.25 16.44 8.13
C SER A 270 -25.17 15.21 8.28
N GLY A 271 -25.00 14.43 9.36
CA GLY A 271 -25.74 13.19 9.62
C GLY A 271 -25.36 12.02 8.71
N LEU A 272 -24.35 12.17 7.84
CA LEU A 272 -23.86 11.08 6.99
C LEU A 272 -23.13 10.01 7.81
N LEU A 273 -22.29 10.44 8.76
CA LEU A 273 -21.35 9.59 9.45
C LEU A 273 -21.66 9.49 10.95
N LYS A 274 -21.79 8.27 11.46
CA LYS A 274 -21.71 8.03 12.91
C LYS A 274 -20.28 7.63 13.26
N VAL A 275 -19.50 8.59 13.76
CA VAL A 275 -18.12 8.34 14.21
C VAL A 275 -18.06 8.02 15.71
N ARG A 276 -17.32 6.98 16.06
CA ARG A 276 -16.96 6.59 17.43
C ARG A 276 -15.43 6.66 17.55
N VAL A 277 -14.94 7.53 18.40
CA VAL A 277 -13.51 7.71 18.63
C VAL A 277 -13.10 6.95 19.89
N VAL A 278 -12.06 6.13 19.79
CA VAL A 278 -11.49 5.37 20.90
C VAL A 278 -10.09 5.91 21.17
N LEU A 279 -9.84 6.36 22.40
CA LEU A 279 -8.56 6.92 22.82
C LEU A 279 -7.74 5.88 23.57
N SER A 280 -6.53 5.57 23.09
CA SER A 280 -5.73 4.48 23.66
C SER A 280 -4.96 4.84 24.94
N GLN A 281 -4.82 6.14 25.26
CA GLN A 281 -4.00 6.61 26.40
C GLN A 281 -4.81 7.23 27.55
N THR A 282 -6.14 7.18 27.51
CA THR A 282 -6.97 7.63 28.64
C THR A 282 -7.09 6.50 29.67
N GLN A 283 -6.76 6.78 30.93
CA GLN A 283 -6.69 5.77 32.00
C GLN A 283 -8.04 5.05 32.21
N VAL A 284 -7.91 3.74 32.48
CA VAL A 284 -8.92 2.72 32.85
C VAL A 284 -9.62 2.01 31.68
N LYS A 285 -9.12 0.78 31.42
CA LYS A 285 -9.47 -0.23 30.39
C LYS A 285 -8.92 0.06 28.99
N PHE A 286 -8.00 -0.79 28.54
CA PHE A 286 -7.58 -0.91 27.15
C PHE A 286 -8.79 -1.28 26.28
N ILE A 287 -9.51 -0.29 25.77
CA ILE A 287 -10.56 -0.50 24.79
C ILE A 287 -9.87 -0.53 23.42
N THR A 288 -9.52 -1.72 22.94
CA THR A 288 -9.28 -1.95 21.51
C THR A 288 -10.62 -1.93 20.78
N VAL A 289 -10.64 -1.68 19.46
CA VAL A 289 -11.89 -1.54 18.69
C VAL A 289 -12.82 -2.76 18.79
N CYS A 290 -12.31 -3.90 19.24
CA CYS A 290 -13.05 -5.13 19.51
C CYS A 290 -13.89 -5.13 20.81
N HIS A 291 -13.83 -4.10 21.66
CA HIS A 291 -14.47 -4.09 22.99
C HIS A 291 -15.93 -3.57 23.04
N ASN A 292 -16.63 -3.42 21.91
CA ASN A 292 -18.08 -3.18 21.97
C ASN A 292 -18.80 -4.51 22.19
N HIS A 293 -19.13 -4.80 23.44
CA HIS A 293 -20.22 -5.74 23.71
C HIS A 293 -21.55 -5.14 23.22
N LEU A 294 -22.36 -6.06 22.69
CA LEU A 294 -23.71 -5.88 22.15
C LEU A 294 -24.64 -5.07 23.07
#